data_AF-A0A7R9IDS3-F1
#
_entry.id   AF-A0A7R9IDS3-F1
#
_cell.length_a   1.000
_cell.length_b   1.000
_cell.length_c   1.000
_cell.angle_alpha   90.00
_cell.angle_beta   90.00
_cell.angle_gamma   90.00
#
_symmetry.space_group_name_H-M   'P 1'
#
loop_
_entity.id
_entity.type
_entity.pdbx_description
1 polymer ?
#
loop_
_entity_poly.entity_id
_entity_poly.type
_entity_poly.pdbx_seq_one_letter_code
_entity_poly.pdbx_strand_id
1 'polypeptide(L)'
;MIITYLPVFDRLNPKLNNFRSEYGAFWKCFQAGGIYMFTQLCKMLVLATFFPASDGSDQGKIDFVAEFLKATVDLADLAGMYLVLMGIPGKAHAKVLTAGIGWAGAENLLSRFLLLWVGARGAEFDWIYIQKSLESNISLVHNITTVTLVWLWSRHDLNRSLLPLVTAMLLVCSYKPVLMELLIYTTTTGPWLALLVRAVFTLCLGVTTLQIYAGLAHTIGIY
;
A
#
# COMPACT_ATOMS: atom_id res chain seq x y z
N MET A 1 5.84 51.78 15.08
CA MET A 1 4.83 50.72 14.89
C MET A 1 5.37 49.41 14.26
N ILE A 2 6.63 49.34 13.79
CA ILE A 2 7.19 48.11 13.16
C ILE A 2 8.13 47.30 14.08
N ILE A 3 8.58 47.85 15.22
CA ILE A 3 9.61 47.20 16.06
C ILE A 3 9.00 46.30 17.17
N THR A 4 7.70 46.41 17.46
CA THR A 4 7.04 45.63 18.52
C THR A 4 6.57 44.23 18.06
N TYR A 5 6.50 43.97 16.74
CA TYR A 5 6.01 42.68 16.21
C TYR A 5 7.11 41.66 15.92
N LEU A 6 8.38 42.07 15.88
CA LEU A 6 9.52 41.18 15.60
C LEU A 6 9.66 40.01 16.61
N PRO A 7 9.50 40.21 17.95
CA PRO A 7 9.57 39.09 18.90
C PRO A 7 8.32 38.20 18.94
N VAL A 8 7.18 38.67 18.41
CA VAL A 8 5.95 37.87 18.27
C VAL A 8 5.98 37.02 17.00
N PHE A 9 6.56 37.54 15.91
CA PHE A 9 6.76 36.79 14.67
C PHE A 9 7.73 35.62 14.84
N ASP A 10 8.77 35.79 15.66
CA ASP A 10 9.75 34.73 15.93
C ASP A 10 9.18 33.60 16.84
N ARG A 11 8.24 33.93 17.75
CA ARG A 11 7.47 32.92 18.50
C ARG A 11 6.37 32.22 17.69
N LEU A 12 5.92 32.82 16.58
CA LEU A 12 4.93 32.24 15.66
C LEU A 12 5.58 31.41 14.55
N ASN A 13 6.86 31.61 14.26
CA ASN A 13 7.65 30.85 13.28
C ASN A 13 7.60 29.32 13.48
N PRO A 14 7.67 28.75 14.71
CA PRO A 14 7.51 27.29 14.89
C PRO A 14 6.08 26.80 14.60
N LYS A 15 5.03 27.59 14.92
CA LYS A 15 3.65 27.21 14.59
C LYS A 15 3.35 27.32 13.09
N LEU A 16 3.88 28.34 12.41
CA LEU A 16 3.75 28.48 10.95
C LEU A 16 4.57 27.40 10.20
N ASN A 17 5.76 27.03 10.68
CA ASN A 17 6.54 25.94 10.10
C ASN A 17 5.87 24.58 10.29
N ASN A 18 5.23 24.34 11.44
CA ASN A 18 4.40 23.15 11.62
C ASN A 18 3.22 23.13 10.63
N PHE A 19 2.49 24.24 10.50
CA PHE A 19 1.37 24.36 9.53
C PHE A 19 1.83 24.15 8.08
N ARG A 20 2.99 24.70 7.69
CA ARG A 20 3.58 24.51 6.34
C ARG A 20 4.09 23.08 6.13
N SER A 21 4.58 22.42 7.18
CA SER A 21 4.98 21.01 7.12
C SER A 21 3.77 20.08 7.02
N GLU A 22 2.65 20.40 7.69
CA GLU A 22 1.40 19.62 7.64
C GLU A 22 0.71 19.76 6.27
N TYR A 23 0.63 20.98 5.72
CA TYR A 23 0.13 21.20 4.36
C TYR A 23 1.04 20.56 3.30
N GLY A 24 2.36 20.61 3.49
CA GLY A 24 3.33 19.94 2.63
C GLY A 24 3.16 18.42 2.67
N ALA A 25 3.03 17.83 3.86
CA ALA A 25 2.82 16.39 4.04
C ALA A 25 1.48 15.91 3.45
N PHE A 26 0.41 16.70 3.64
CA PHE A 26 -0.89 16.41 3.03
C PHE A 26 -0.83 16.46 1.50
N TRP A 27 -0.18 17.48 0.93
CA TRP A 27 0.00 17.58 -0.51
C TRP A 27 0.85 16.44 -1.07
N LYS A 28 1.88 16.01 -0.33
CA LYS A 28 2.71 14.86 -0.69
C LYS A 28 1.95 13.54 -0.61
N CYS A 29 1.05 13.39 0.35
CA CYS A 29 0.12 12.26 0.44
C CYS A 29 -0.83 12.23 -0.77
N PHE A 30 -1.37 13.38 -1.17
CA PHE A 30 -2.19 13.49 -2.37
C PHE A 30 -1.37 13.20 -3.65
N GLN A 31 -0.15 13.72 -3.74
CA GLN A 31 0.79 13.43 -4.83
C GLN A 31 1.08 11.92 -4.92
N ALA A 32 1.29 11.25 -3.79
CA ALA A 32 1.46 9.79 -3.73
C ALA A 32 0.24 9.05 -4.30
N GLY A 33 -0.97 9.48 -3.93
CA GLY A 33 -2.21 8.94 -4.48
C GLY A 33 -2.39 9.22 -5.98
N GLY A 34 -1.92 10.38 -6.47
CA GLY A 34 -1.92 10.72 -7.89
C GLY A 34 -0.96 9.83 -8.70
N ILE A 35 0.23 9.56 -8.16
CA ILE A 35 1.18 8.61 -8.77
C ILE A 35 0.57 7.22 -8.84
N TYR A 36 -0.10 6.75 -7.78
CA TYR A 36 -0.84 5.48 -7.80
C TYR A 36 -1.89 5.45 -8.91
N MET A 37 -2.71 6.50 -9.05
CA MET A 37 -3.73 6.55 -10.09
C MET A 37 -3.12 6.43 -11.47
N PHE A 38 -1.99 7.10 -11.72
CA PHE A 38 -1.28 7.01 -12.98
C PHE A 38 -0.69 5.61 -13.23
N THR A 39 -0.01 5.00 -12.25
CA THR A 39 0.54 3.63 -12.40
C THR A 39 -0.57 2.62 -12.65
N GLN A 40 -1.70 2.77 -11.95
CA GLN A 40 -2.85 1.88 -12.12
C GLN A 40 -3.50 2.01 -13.50
N LEU A 41 -3.58 3.22 -14.06
CA LEU A 41 -4.07 3.43 -15.43
C LEU A 41 -3.13 2.81 -16.46
N CYS A 42 -1.82 3.00 -16.30
CA CYS A 42 -0.82 2.36 -17.17
C CYS A 42 -0.90 0.83 -17.08
N LYS A 43 -1.04 0.27 -15.87
CA LYS A 43 -1.22 -1.16 -15.61
C LYS A 43 -2.43 -1.72 -16.36
N MET A 44 -3.58 -1.07 -16.25
CA MET A 44 -4.80 -1.52 -16.93
C MET A 44 -4.72 -1.39 -18.44
N LEU A 45 -4.04 -0.35 -18.95
CA LEU A 45 -3.83 -0.18 -20.40
C LEU A 45 -2.91 -1.27 -20.95
N VAL A 46 -1.79 -1.56 -20.29
CA VAL A 46 -0.85 -2.62 -20.69
C VAL A 46 -1.53 -3.99 -20.65
N LEU A 47 -2.29 -4.29 -19.59
CA LEU A 47 -3.04 -5.54 -19.52
C LEU A 47 -4.06 -5.64 -20.65
N ALA A 48 -4.82 -4.58 -20.93
CA ALA A 48 -5.84 -4.60 -21.98
C ALA A 48 -5.26 -4.66 -23.42
N THR A 49 -4.08 -4.08 -23.66
CA THR A 49 -3.46 -4.08 -25.01
C THR A 49 -2.69 -5.36 -25.31
N PHE A 50 -1.98 -5.91 -24.33
CA PHE A 50 -1.20 -7.15 -24.50
C PHE A 50 -2.03 -8.40 -24.23
N PHE A 51 -3.14 -8.30 -23.49
CA PHE A 51 -4.12 -9.35 -23.28
C PHE A 51 -5.53 -8.86 -23.64
N PRO A 52 -5.86 -8.74 -24.94
CA PRO A 52 -7.27 -8.71 -25.32
C PRO A 52 -7.91 -9.97 -24.75
N ALA A 53 -9.11 -9.85 -24.17
CA ALA A 53 -9.84 -10.99 -23.60
C ALA A 53 -9.83 -12.13 -24.64
N SER A 54 -9.04 -13.17 -24.39
CA SER A 54 -9.06 -14.37 -25.21
C SER A 54 -10.41 -15.03 -24.92
N ASP A 55 -11.40 -14.68 -25.74
CA ASP A 55 -12.71 -15.30 -25.70
C ASP A 55 -12.54 -16.78 -26.05
N GLY A 56 -12.73 -17.62 -25.04
CA GLY A 56 -13.00 -19.04 -25.17
C GLY A 56 -11.76 -19.95 -25.30
N SER A 57 -11.78 -21.02 -24.50
CA SER A 57 -11.10 -22.30 -24.73
C SER A 57 -9.64 -22.51 -24.26
N ASP A 58 -9.31 -22.27 -23.00
CA ASP A 58 -8.22 -23.05 -22.35
C ASP A 58 -8.31 -23.09 -20.82
N GLN A 59 -9.38 -23.71 -20.29
CA GLN A 59 -9.46 -24.12 -18.89
C GLN A 59 -8.48 -25.29 -18.64
N GLY A 60 -7.19 -25.02 -18.55
CA GLY A 60 -6.21 -26.05 -18.20
C GLY A 60 -4.75 -25.71 -18.47
N LYS A 61 -4.45 -24.66 -19.23
CA LYS A 61 -3.08 -24.23 -19.49
C LYS A 61 -2.75 -23.04 -18.60
N ILE A 62 -1.82 -23.24 -17.66
CA ILE A 62 -1.19 -22.12 -16.96
C ILE A 62 -0.38 -21.38 -18.03
N ASP A 63 -0.88 -20.24 -18.48
CA ASP A 63 -0.14 -19.37 -19.36
C ASP A 63 1.01 -18.75 -18.59
N PHE A 64 2.17 -19.42 -18.62
CA PHE A 64 3.40 -18.96 -17.98
C PHE A 64 3.75 -17.51 -18.38
N VAL A 65 3.41 -17.12 -19.60
CA VAL A 65 3.58 -15.75 -20.11
C VAL A 65 2.65 -14.77 -19.40
N ALA A 66 1.38 -15.15 -19.17
CA ALA A 66 0.43 -14.35 -18.42
C ALA A 66 0.81 -14.22 -16.94
N GLU A 67 1.23 -15.33 -16.32
CA GLU A 67 1.73 -15.35 -14.94
C GLU A 67 2.97 -14.47 -14.78
N PHE A 68 3.92 -14.55 -15.72
CA PHE A 68 5.14 -13.74 -15.71
C PHE A 68 4.86 -12.25 -15.93
N LEU A 69 3.94 -11.90 -16.83
CA LEU A 69 3.52 -10.52 -17.07
C LEU A 69 2.75 -9.96 -15.87
N LYS A 70 1.88 -10.76 -15.23
CA LYS A 70 1.20 -10.40 -13.98
C LYS A 70 2.23 -10.09 -12.88
N ALA A 71 3.26 -10.93 -12.74
CA ALA A 71 4.37 -10.70 -11.82
C ALA A 71 5.18 -9.42 -12.16
N THR A 72 5.41 -9.13 -13.44
CA THR A 72 6.11 -7.90 -13.87
C THR A 72 5.30 -6.65 -13.54
N VAL A 73 3.99 -6.73 -13.73
CA VAL A 73 3.05 -5.66 -13.40
C VAL A 73 2.98 -5.44 -11.88
N ASP A 74 2.99 -6.49 -11.07
CA ASP A 74 3.03 -6.37 -9.62
C ASP A 74 4.37 -5.82 -9.11
N LEU A 75 5.47 -6.08 -9.82
CA LEU A 75 6.77 -5.45 -9.55
C LEU A 75 6.77 -3.95 -9.89
N ALA A 76 6.02 -3.53 -10.92
CA ALA A 76 5.86 -2.13 -11.27
C ALA A 76 5.15 -1.33 -10.17
N ASP A 77 4.16 -1.93 -9.48
CA ASP A 77 3.50 -1.32 -8.33
C ASP A 77 4.48 -1.11 -7.15
N LEU A 78 5.37 -2.07 -6.89
CA LEU A 78 6.45 -1.93 -5.89
C LEU A 78 7.43 -0.81 -6.27
N ALA A 79 7.81 -0.71 -7.55
CA ALA A 79 8.66 0.36 -8.05
C ALA A 79 7.98 1.73 -7.91
N GLY A 80 6.67 1.81 -8.15
CA GLY A 80 5.85 3.00 -7.90
C GLY A 80 5.91 3.45 -6.44
N MET A 81 5.71 2.52 -5.49
CA MET A 81 5.84 2.81 -4.06
C MET A 81 7.24 3.30 -3.69
N TYR A 82 8.29 2.71 -4.27
CA TYR A 82 9.68 3.14 -4.08
C TYR A 82 9.91 4.59 -4.57
N LEU A 83 9.38 4.95 -5.74
CA LEU A 83 9.48 6.31 -6.28
C LEU A 83 8.74 7.33 -5.40
N VAL A 84 7.54 6.97 -4.92
CA VAL A 84 6.77 7.78 -3.97
C VAL A 84 7.57 8.03 -2.70
N LEU A 85 8.19 6.98 -2.16
CA LEU A 85 9.07 7.10 -1.00
C LEU A 85 10.22 8.07 -1.32
N MET A 86 10.90 7.96 -2.46
CA MET A 86 11.99 8.87 -2.78
C MET A 86 11.57 10.35 -2.88
N GLY A 87 10.32 10.63 -3.26
CA GLY A 87 9.78 11.99 -3.39
C GLY A 87 9.36 12.70 -2.08
N ILE A 88 9.38 12.00 -0.94
CA ILE A 88 8.96 12.52 0.36
C ILE A 88 10.19 12.76 1.27
N PRO A 89 10.59 14.02 1.50
CA PRO A 89 11.61 14.36 2.48
C PRO A 89 11.03 14.35 3.89
N GLY A 90 11.79 13.85 4.88
CA GLY A 90 11.39 13.89 6.28
C GLY A 90 11.85 12.69 7.10
N LYS A 91 11.41 12.64 8.37
CA LYS A 91 11.67 11.52 9.28
C LYS A 91 11.03 10.24 8.72
N ALA A 92 11.73 9.11 8.92
CA ALA A 92 11.31 7.77 8.51
C ALA A 92 9.83 7.46 8.81
N HIS A 93 9.39 7.69 10.05
CA HIS A 93 8.04 7.39 10.52
C HIS A 93 6.97 8.13 9.70
N ALA A 94 7.13 9.45 9.54
CA ALA A 94 6.18 10.28 8.80
C ALA A 94 6.20 9.97 7.30
N LYS A 95 7.38 9.66 6.75
CA LYS A 95 7.58 9.32 5.35
C LYS A 95 6.84 8.04 4.95
N VAL A 96 7.01 6.97 5.72
CA VAL A 96 6.34 5.69 5.47
C VAL A 96 4.84 5.81 5.64
N LEU A 97 4.37 6.52 6.66
CA LEU A 97 2.94 6.71 6.93
C LEU A 97 2.26 7.53 5.82
N THR A 98 2.87 8.64 5.40
CA THR A 98 2.30 9.50 4.33
C THR A 98 2.28 8.79 2.98
N ALA A 99 3.34 8.07 2.61
CA ALA A 99 3.38 7.24 1.41
C ALA A 99 2.33 6.11 1.47
N GLY A 100 2.27 5.39 2.59
CA GLY A 100 1.37 4.26 2.80
C GLY A 100 -0.09 4.65 2.78
N ILE A 101 -0.48 5.71 3.51
CA ILE A 101 -1.85 6.22 3.52
C ILE A 101 -2.22 6.79 2.15
N GLY A 102 -1.33 7.52 1.48
CA GLY A 102 -1.60 8.09 0.16
C GLY A 102 -1.85 7.01 -0.89
N TRP A 103 -1.00 6.00 -0.95
CA TRP A 103 -1.13 4.87 -1.87
C TRP A 103 -2.35 4.00 -1.55
N ALA A 104 -2.47 3.53 -0.30
CA ALA A 104 -3.57 2.67 0.11
C ALA A 104 -4.92 3.41 0.07
N GLY A 105 -4.93 4.70 0.37
CA GLY A 105 -6.11 5.55 0.29
C GLY A 105 -6.59 5.70 -1.16
N ALA A 106 -5.67 5.96 -2.09
CA ALA A 106 -6.00 6.06 -3.51
C ALA A 106 -6.51 4.73 -4.08
N GLU A 107 -5.90 3.60 -3.71
CA GLU A 107 -6.40 2.27 -4.09
C GLU A 107 -7.82 2.03 -3.60
N ASN A 108 -8.09 2.27 -2.31
CA ASN A 108 -9.40 2.03 -1.73
C ASN A 108 -10.46 2.98 -2.31
N LEU A 109 -10.10 4.24 -2.56
CA LEU A 109 -10.98 5.23 -3.19
C LEU A 109 -11.33 4.81 -4.63
N LEU A 110 -10.33 4.48 -5.45
CA LEU A 110 -10.58 4.12 -6.85
C LEU A 110 -11.30 2.78 -7.00
N SER A 111 -10.95 1.79 -6.18
CA SER A 111 -11.44 0.42 -6.36
C SER A 111 -12.77 0.15 -5.66
N ARG A 112 -13.01 0.77 -4.51
CA ARG A 112 -14.10 0.37 -3.60
C ARG A 112 -15.07 1.50 -3.28
N PHE A 113 -14.62 2.75 -3.21
CA PHE A 113 -15.53 3.88 -2.95
C PHE A 113 -16.56 4.05 -4.07
N LEU A 114 -16.17 3.89 -5.34
CA LEU A 114 -17.12 3.92 -6.47
C LEU A 114 -18.14 2.77 -6.41
N LEU A 115 -17.69 1.55 -6.08
CA LEU A 115 -18.57 0.38 -5.93
C LEU A 115 -19.55 0.54 -4.75
N LEU A 116 -19.08 1.07 -3.61
CA LEU A 116 -19.92 1.34 -2.44
C LEU A 116 -20.89 2.50 -2.68
N TRP A 117 -20.46 3.54 -3.40
CA TRP A 117 -21.30 4.70 -3.73
C TRP A 117 -22.45 4.33 -4.66
N VAL A 118 -22.18 3.51 -5.69
CA VAL A 118 -23.21 3.04 -6.62
C VAL A 118 -24.08 1.96 -5.96
N GLY A 119 -23.49 1.08 -5.14
CA GLY A 119 -24.23 0.07 -4.38
C GLY A 119 -25.20 0.66 -3.36
N ALA A 120 -24.78 1.67 -2.60
CA ALA A 120 -25.61 2.35 -1.61
C ALA A 120 -26.78 3.14 -2.23
N ARG A 121 -26.74 3.44 -3.53
CA ARG A 121 -27.81 4.17 -4.22
C ARG A 121 -28.95 3.27 -4.71
N GLY A 122 -28.82 1.94 -4.65
CA GLY A 122 -29.80 1.02 -5.24
C GLY A 122 -29.95 -0.35 -4.58
N ALA A 123 -29.21 -0.66 -3.51
CA ALA A 123 -29.34 -1.94 -2.81
C ALA A 123 -29.77 -1.75 -1.35
N GLU A 124 -30.71 -2.59 -0.92
CA GLU A 124 -31.06 -2.79 0.49
C GLU A 124 -29.82 -3.27 1.27
N PHE A 125 -29.82 -3.14 2.59
CA PHE A 125 -28.64 -3.34 3.44
C PHE A 125 -28.16 -4.81 3.43
N ASP A 126 -27.28 -5.15 2.49
CA ASP A 126 -26.74 -6.51 2.33
C ASP A 126 -25.39 -6.73 3.05
N TRP A 127 -25.22 -7.95 3.55
CA TRP A 127 -24.02 -8.43 4.26
C TRP A 127 -22.75 -8.39 3.37
N ILE A 128 -22.92 -8.37 2.04
CA ILE A 128 -21.85 -8.21 1.06
C ILE A 128 -21.09 -6.90 1.23
N TYR A 129 -21.77 -5.80 1.59
CA TYR A 129 -21.12 -4.50 1.76
C TYR A 129 -20.26 -4.45 3.03
N ILE A 130 -20.69 -5.14 4.09
CA ILE A 130 -19.91 -5.31 5.32
C ILE A 130 -18.66 -6.15 5.04
N GLN A 131 -18.77 -7.21 4.26
CA GLN A 131 -17.60 -7.99 3.85
C GLN A 131 -16.62 -7.15 3.01
N LYS A 132 -17.14 -6.34 2.08
CA LYS A 132 -16.33 -5.48 1.22
C LYS A 132 -15.61 -4.37 2.00
N SER A 133 -16.24 -3.81 3.04
CA SER A 133 -15.60 -2.82 3.90
C SER A 133 -14.50 -3.45 4.78
N LEU A 134 -14.72 -4.64 5.33
CA LEU A 134 -13.69 -5.38 6.07
C LEU A 134 -12.52 -5.78 5.17
N GLU A 135 -12.80 -6.25 3.95
CA GLU A 135 -11.78 -6.56 2.94
C GLU A 135 -10.92 -5.34 2.59
N SER A 136 -11.54 -4.15 2.48
CA SER A 136 -10.85 -2.87 2.26
C SER A 136 -9.86 -2.55 3.38
N ASN A 137 -10.27 -2.71 4.64
CA ASN A 137 -9.40 -2.45 5.81
C ASN A 137 -8.19 -3.38 5.84
N ILE A 138 -8.39 -4.67 5.54
CA ILE A 138 -7.29 -5.65 5.46
C ILE A 138 -6.33 -5.28 4.31
N SER A 139 -6.84 -4.84 3.15
CA SER A 139 -6.03 -4.35 2.03
C SER A 139 -5.22 -3.12 2.42
N LEU A 140 -5.82 -2.20 3.18
CA LEU A 140 -5.16 -0.97 3.64
C LEU A 140 -3.95 -1.30 4.55
N VAL A 141 -4.14 -2.15 5.56
CA VAL A 141 -3.05 -2.57 6.46
C VAL A 141 -1.94 -3.28 5.68
N HIS A 142 -2.30 -4.11 4.70
CA HIS A 142 -1.34 -4.79 3.84
C HIS A 142 -0.48 -3.78 3.05
N ASN A 143 -1.09 -2.79 2.41
CA ASN A 143 -0.35 -1.79 1.63
C ASN A 143 0.58 -0.94 2.51
N ILE A 144 0.15 -0.54 3.71
CA ILE A 144 1.04 0.17 4.66
C ILE A 144 2.24 -0.73 5.03
N THR A 145 1.99 -2.02 5.25
CA THR A 145 3.04 -3.00 5.55
C THR A 145 4.02 -3.13 4.38
N THR A 146 3.54 -3.23 3.14
CA THR A 146 4.36 -3.31 1.93
C THR A 146 5.20 -2.05 1.73
N VAL A 147 4.63 -0.86 1.89
CA VAL A 147 5.39 0.41 1.82
C VAL A 147 6.46 0.47 2.91
N THR A 148 6.16 -0.03 4.11
CA THR A 148 7.15 -0.11 5.20
C THR A 148 8.30 -1.06 4.82
N LEU A 149 7.98 -2.24 4.29
CA LEU A 149 8.97 -3.21 3.82
C LEU A 149 9.85 -2.65 2.68
N VAL A 150 9.25 -1.98 1.70
CA VAL A 150 9.98 -1.31 0.59
C VAL A 150 10.92 -0.25 1.15
N TRP A 151 10.48 0.51 2.16
CA TRP A 151 11.32 1.50 2.81
C TRP A 151 12.47 0.87 3.60
N LEU A 152 12.24 -0.23 4.34
CA LEU A 152 13.31 -0.99 5.02
C LEU A 152 14.31 -1.53 4.00
N TRP A 153 13.84 -2.07 2.88
CA TRP A 153 14.68 -2.64 1.83
C TRP A 153 15.56 -1.60 1.14
N SER A 154 15.01 -0.41 0.90
CA SER A 154 15.75 0.71 0.31
C SER A 154 16.84 1.27 1.22
N ARG A 155 16.85 0.93 2.51
CA ARG A 155 17.73 1.55 3.50
C ARG A 155 19.06 0.82 3.60
N HIS A 156 20.15 1.56 3.46
CA HIS A 156 21.51 1.04 3.55
C HIS A 156 21.98 0.72 4.98
N ASP A 157 21.31 1.25 6.01
CA ASP A 157 21.64 1.07 7.44
C ASP A 157 21.14 -0.28 8.01
N LEU A 158 20.42 -1.09 7.23
CA LEU A 158 19.91 -2.36 7.73
C LEU A 158 21.04 -3.39 7.82
N ASN A 159 21.06 -4.15 8.92
CA ASN A 159 22.05 -5.20 9.10
C ASN A 159 21.98 -6.19 7.92
N ARG A 160 23.14 -6.53 7.33
CA ARG A 160 23.23 -7.32 6.08
C ARG A 160 22.57 -8.71 6.22
N SER A 161 22.42 -9.20 7.44
CA SER A 161 21.72 -10.45 7.78
C SER A 161 20.19 -10.34 7.76
N LEU A 162 19.61 -9.15 7.94
CA LEU A 162 18.14 -8.94 7.92
C LEU A 162 17.63 -8.59 6.52
N LEU A 163 18.52 -8.13 5.63
CA LEU A 163 18.19 -7.87 4.23
C LEU A 163 17.53 -9.07 3.52
N PRO A 164 18.06 -10.32 3.57
CA PRO A 164 17.42 -11.45 2.91
C PRO A 164 16.02 -11.75 3.48
N LEU A 165 15.83 -11.57 4.79
CA LEU A 165 14.52 -11.73 5.42
C LEU A 165 13.51 -10.69 4.89
N VAL A 166 13.90 -9.41 4.80
CA VAL A 166 13.04 -8.36 4.23
C VAL A 166 12.73 -8.62 2.76
N THR A 167 13.70 -9.08 1.96
CA THR A 167 13.45 -9.46 0.57
C THR A 167 12.49 -10.64 0.43
N ALA A 168 12.61 -11.65 1.29
CA ALA A 168 11.70 -12.79 1.29
C ALA A 168 10.28 -12.35 1.67
N MET A 169 10.13 -11.48 2.66
CA MET A 169 8.82 -10.93 3.04
C MET A 169 8.21 -10.06 1.92
N LEU A 170 9.01 -9.27 1.20
CA LEU A 170 8.55 -8.52 0.03
C LEU A 170 8.03 -9.45 -1.08
N LEU A 171 8.77 -10.51 -1.38
CA LEU A 171 8.34 -11.51 -2.36
C LEU A 171 7.01 -12.15 -1.93
N VAL A 172 6.88 -12.56 -0.66
CA VAL A 172 5.63 -13.12 -0.11
C VAL A 172 4.47 -12.12 -0.22
N CYS A 173 4.70 -10.83 -0.03
CA CYS A 173 3.68 -9.80 -0.26
C CYS A 173 3.25 -9.71 -1.73
N SER A 174 4.20 -9.75 -2.68
CA SER A 174 3.89 -9.72 -4.12
C SER A 174 3.10 -10.93 -4.59
N TYR A 175 3.37 -12.12 -4.04
CA TYR A 175 2.65 -13.34 -4.40
C TYR A 175 1.34 -13.56 -3.63
N LYS A 176 0.98 -12.67 -2.70
CA LYS A 176 -0.29 -12.74 -1.94
C LYS A 176 -1.54 -12.98 -2.80
N PRO A 177 -1.81 -12.24 -3.91
CA PRO A 177 -3.02 -12.46 -4.71
C PRO A 177 -3.08 -13.88 -5.27
N VAL A 178 -1.96 -14.40 -5.80
CA VAL A 178 -1.85 -15.77 -6.33
C VAL A 178 -2.02 -16.81 -5.22
N LEU A 179 -1.37 -16.61 -4.07
CA LEU A 179 -1.52 -17.48 -2.90
C LEU A 179 -2.98 -17.54 -2.42
N MET A 180 -3.67 -16.39 -2.41
CA MET A 180 -5.07 -16.33 -1.99
C MET A 180 -6.01 -16.99 -3.00
N GLU A 181 -5.76 -16.84 -4.30
CA GLU A 181 -6.52 -17.55 -5.35
C GLU A 181 -6.34 -19.06 -5.23
N LEU A 182 -5.11 -19.54 -5.01
CA LEU A 182 -4.82 -20.96 -4.81
C LEU A 182 -5.49 -21.51 -3.53
N LEU A 183 -5.46 -20.74 -2.44
CA LEU A 183 -6.05 -21.16 -1.16
C LEU A 183 -7.58 -21.24 -1.25
N ILE A 184 -8.22 -20.31 -1.95
CA ILE A 184 -9.66 -20.31 -2.21
C ILE A 184 -10.05 -21.43 -3.19
N TYR A 185 -9.20 -21.76 -4.16
CA TYR A 185 -9.45 -22.87 -5.08
C TYR A 185 -9.34 -24.23 -4.38
N THR A 186 -8.32 -24.42 -3.55
CA THR A 186 -8.06 -25.69 -2.84
C THR A 186 -9.00 -25.91 -1.66
N THR A 187 -9.44 -24.84 -1.02
CA THR A 187 -10.36 -24.91 0.12
C THR A 187 -11.68 -24.29 -0.31
N THR A 188 -12.77 -25.07 -0.39
CA THR A 188 -14.14 -24.57 -0.64
C THR A 188 -14.61 -23.70 0.53
N THR A 189 -14.02 -22.51 0.63
CA THR A 189 -14.03 -21.67 1.81
C THR A 189 -15.17 -20.67 1.68
N GLY A 190 -16.07 -20.62 2.67
CA GLY A 190 -17.08 -19.57 2.71
C GLY A 190 -16.44 -18.16 2.74
N PRO A 191 -17.16 -17.12 2.27
CA PRO A 191 -16.61 -15.76 2.15
C PRO A 191 -16.09 -15.19 3.48
N TRP A 192 -16.68 -15.58 4.60
CA TRP A 192 -16.25 -15.21 5.95
C TRP A 192 -14.89 -15.79 6.34
N LEU A 193 -14.66 -17.06 6.04
CA LEU A 193 -13.41 -17.74 6.38
C LEU A 193 -12.28 -17.30 5.43
N ALA A 194 -12.58 -17.03 4.16
CA ALA A 194 -11.62 -16.41 3.23
C ALA A 194 -11.15 -15.04 3.73
N LEU A 195 -12.07 -14.23 4.28
CA LEU A 195 -11.74 -12.94 4.89
C LEU A 195 -10.85 -13.10 6.13
N LEU A 196 -11.16 -14.07 6.99
CA LEU A 196 -10.37 -14.36 8.20
C LEU A 196 -8.94 -14.78 7.83
N VAL A 197 -8.77 -15.70 6.88
CA VAL A 197 -7.44 -16.16 6.43
C VAL A 197 -6.61 -14.99 5.89
N ARG A 198 -7.23 -14.12 5.07
CA ARG A 198 -6.58 -12.88 4.58
C ARG A 198 -6.16 -11.95 5.71
N ALA A 199 -7.01 -11.81 6.73
CA ALA A 199 -6.73 -10.97 7.89
C ALA A 199 -5.55 -11.51 8.70
N VAL A 200 -5.56 -12.82 9.03
CA VAL A 200 -4.49 -13.49 9.79
C VAL A 200 -3.17 -13.39 9.05
N PHE A 201 -3.14 -13.72 7.75
CA PHE A 201 -1.94 -13.62 6.94
C PHE A 201 -1.35 -12.18 6.92
N THR A 202 -2.22 -11.19 6.74
CA THR A 202 -1.81 -9.77 6.73
C THR A 202 -1.32 -9.33 8.11
N LEU A 203 -1.95 -9.78 9.19
CA LEU A 203 -1.53 -9.46 10.56
C LEU A 203 -0.17 -10.09 10.89
N CYS A 204 0.06 -11.36 10.52
CA CYS A 204 1.35 -12.02 10.73
C CYS A 204 2.48 -11.23 10.04
N LEU A 205 2.29 -10.84 8.78
CA LEU A 205 3.25 -10.02 8.03
C LEU A 205 3.44 -8.62 8.64
N GLY A 206 2.36 -8.01 9.11
CA GLY A 206 2.39 -6.69 9.75
C GLY A 206 3.19 -6.72 11.06
N VAL A 207 2.96 -7.72 11.91
CA VAL A 207 3.65 -7.88 13.19
C VAL A 207 5.14 -8.14 12.99
N THR A 208 5.52 -9.02 12.07
CA THR A 208 6.95 -9.28 11.79
C THR A 208 7.65 -8.03 11.24
N THR A 209 7.00 -7.31 10.32
CA THR A 209 7.53 -6.04 9.79
C THR A 209 7.72 -5.00 10.89
N LEU A 210 6.74 -4.88 11.80
CA LEU A 210 6.81 -3.97 12.93
C LEU A 210 7.93 -4.33 13.90
N GLN A 211 8.16 -5.62 14.17
CA GLN A 211 9.27 -6.06 15.02
C GLN A 211 10.62 -5.68 14.44
N ILE A 212 10.83 -5.88 13.13
CA ILE A 212 12.07 -5.49 12.45
C ILE A 212 12.22 -3.96 12.49
N TYR A 213 11.14 -3.22 12.25
CA TYR A 213 11.14 -1.76 12.32
C TYR A 213 11.49 -1.23 13.71
N ALA A 214 10.90 -1.80 14.77
CA ALA A 214 11.17 -1.44 16.15
C ALA A 214 12.61 -1.76 16.56
N GLY A 215 13.13 -2.93 16.15
CA GLY A 215 14.54 -3.29 16.38
C GLY A 215 15.51 -2.32 15.69
N LEU A 216 15.18 -1.87 14.48
CA LEU A 216 15.96 -0.85 13.77
C LEU A 216 15.90 0.51 14.49
N ALA A 217 14.71 0.93 14.94
CA ALA A 217 14.53 2.19 15.66
C ALA A 217 15.34 2.22 16.96
N HIS A 218 15.36 1.11 17.70
CA HIS A 218 16.17 0.96 18.91
C HIS A 218 17.68 1.05 18.61
N THR A 219 18.14 0.46 17.51
CA THR A 219 19.56 0.47 17.10
C THR A 219 20.04 1.88 16.71
N ILE A 220 19.15 2.71 16.14
CA ILE A 220 19.49 4.07 15.70
C ILE A 220 19.41 5.09 16.86
N GLY A 221 18.89 4.71 18.03
CA GLY A 221 18.84 5.57 19.22
C GLY A 221 17.91 6.77 19.07
N ILE A 222 16.85 6.65 18.27
CA ILE A 222 15.85 7.71 18.11
C ILE A 222 14.82 7.57 19.24
N TYR A 223 15.10 8.22 20.37
CA TYR A 223 14.11 8.54 21.40
C TYR A 223 13.72 10.02 21.27
#